data_AF-A0A939FBL2-F1
#
_entry.id   AF-A0A939FBL2-F1
#
_cell.length_a   1.000
_cell.length_b   1.000
_cell.length_c   1.000
_cell.angle_alpha   90.00
_cell.angle_beta   90.00
_cell.angle_gamma   90.00
#
_symmetry.space_group_name_H-M   'P 1'
#
loop_
_entity.id
_entity.type
_entity.pdbx_description
1 polymer ?
#
loop_
_entity_poly.entity_id
_entity_poly.type
_entity_poly.pdbx_seq_one_letter_code
_entity_poly.pdbx_strand_id
1 'polypeptide(L)'
;MERVSTSPRRRKALLWFLAVCVAWIVAVAVWAAVSLLAPAREGAEEAVERKAGMHHDQHHPEMRFYVPTYAKTGKDGAAVLRYEVGDSIDSSVADFLRTYDVTAEPKRTGPSGETYTDRFGDVRRVFTVAYDRSPDPLDTYGSPAHITVRATPLHTAKTDQQISLRNR
;
A
#
# COMPACT_ATOMS: atom_id res chain seq x y z
N MET A 1 -58.85 27.70 30.91
CA MET A 1 -58.38 28.16 29.58
C MET A 1 -57.19 29.08 29.78
N GLU A 2 -55.99 28.51 29.89
CA GLU A 2 -54.74 29.28 29.98
C GLU A 2 -54.38 29.85 28.60
N ARG A 3 -54.32 31.19 28.49
CA ARG A 3 -53.81 31.85 27.30
C ARG A 3 -52.29 31.87 27.37
N VAL A 4 -51.66 31.01 26.56
CA VAL A 4 -50.22 31.11 26.31
C VAL A 4 -49.97 32.34 25.43
N SER A 5 -49.63 33.45 26.07
CA SER A 5 -49.11 34.65 25.39
C SER A 5 -47.71 34.35 24.85
N THR A 6 -47.61 34.02 23.56
CA THR A 6 -46.31 33.89 22.89
C THR A 6 -45.81 35.27 22.47
N SER A 7 -44.90 35.84 23.26
CA SER A 7 -44.29 37.14 22.93
C SER A 7 -43.55 37.09 21.57
N PRO A 8 -43.58 38.16 20.77
CA PRO A 8 -42.98 38.20 19.43
C PRO A 8 -41.46 37.94 19.44
N ARG A 9 -40.78 38.17 20.58
CA ARG A 9 -39.36 37.86 20.78
C ARG A 9 -39.10 36.35 20.83
N ARG A 10 -40.01 35.56 21.41
CA ARG A 10 -39.88 34.09 21.46
C ARG A 10 -40.05 33.46 20.08
N ARG A 11 -40.98 33.95 19.26
CA ARG A 11 -41.15 33.46 17.87
C ARG A 11 -39.92 33.71 17.00
N LYS A 12 -39.32 34.91 17.10
CA LYS A 12 -38.07 35.22 16.38
C LYS A 12 -36.90 34.35 16.83
N ALA A 13 -36.76 34.13 18.14
CA ALA A 13 -35.72 33.23 18.68
C ALA A 13 -35.91 31.79 18.19
N LEU A 14 -37.15 31.30 18.16
CA LEU A 14 -37.47 29.95 17.70
C LEU A 14 -37.21 29.78 16.21
N LEU A 15 -37.55 30.78 15.38
CA LEU A 15 -37.21 30.78 13.95
C LEU A 15 -35.70 30.80 13.71
N TRP A 16 -34.95 31.57 14.48
CA TRP A 16 -33.49 31.60 14.40
C TRP A 16 -32.87 30.25 14.77
N PHE A 17 -33.33 29.65 15.87
CA PHE A 17 -32.89 28.33 16.28
C PHE A 17 -33.21 27.28 15.22
N LEU A 18 -34.41 27.32 14.63
CA LEU A 18 -34.81 26.41 13.57
C LEU A 18 -33.92 26.56 12.33
N ALA A 19 -33.61 27.80 11.93
CA ALA A 19 -32.73 28.08 10.80
C ALA A 19 -31.31 27.54 11.02
N VAL A 20 -30.75 27.73 12.22
CA VAL A 20 -29.44 27.16 12.59
C VAL A 20 -29.49 25.63 12.58
N CYS A 21 -30.57 25.04 13.09
CA CYS A 21 -30.76 23.59 13.11
C CYS A 21 -30.81 23.00 11.69
N VAL A 22 -31.55 23.64 10.78
CA VAL A 22 -31.62 23.23 9.37
C VAL A 22 -30.27 23.39 8.69
N ALA A 23 -29.58 24.52 8.89
CA ALA A 23 -28.25 24.74 8.32
C ALA A 23 -27.24 23.69 8.80
N TRP A 24 -27.30 23.31 10.08
CA TRP A 24 -26.47 22.25 10.64
C TRP A 24 -26.76 20.88 10.02
N ILE A 25 -28.03 20.52 9.86
CA ILE A 25 -28.44 19.26 9.21
C ILE A 25 -27.93 19.22 7.77
N VAL A 26 -28.06 20.32 7.02
CA VAL A 26 -27.55 20.42 5.64
C VAL A 26 -26.03 20.25 5.62
N ALA A 27 -25.29 20.88 6.53
CA ALA A 27 -23.84 20.73 6.61
C ALA A 27 -23.42 19.28 6.87
N VAL A 28 -24.10 18.59 7.80
CA VAL A 28 -23.85 17.17 8.10
C VAL A 28 -24.19 16.29 6.90
N ALA A 29 -25.30 16.56 6.21
CA ALA A 29 -25.72 15.81 5.03
C ALA A 29 -24.72 15.96 3.87
N VAL A 30 -24.22 17.18 3.63
CA VAL A 30 -23.18 17.44 2.63
C VAL A 30 -21.89 16.72 2.99
N TRP A 31 -21.46 16.78 4.25
CA TRP A 31 -20.26 16.09 4.72
C TRP A 31 -20.37 14.56 4.58
N ALA A 32 -21.53 14.00 4.92
CA ALA A 32 -21.81 12.57 4.76
C ALA A 32 -21.80 12.17 3.29
N ALA A 33 -22.43 12.95 2.40
CA ALA A 33 -22.41 12.72 0.97
C ALA A 33 -20.96 12.73 0.43
N VAL A 34 -20.16 13.74 0.77
CA VAL A 34 -18.75 13.81 0.37
C VAL A 34 -17.96 12.59 0.87
N SER A 35 -18.22 12.14 2.09
CA SER A 35 -17.52 10.99 2.67
C SER A 35 -17.92 9.65 2.01
N LEU A 36 -19.18 9.52 1.59
CA LEU A 36 -19.68 8.33 0.88
C LEU A 36 -19.29 8.30 -0.60
N LEU A 37 -19.14 9.47 -1.23
CA LEU A 37 -18.71 9.61 -2.63
C LEU A 37 -17.18 9.69 -2.78
N ALA A 38 -16.44 9.88 -1.69
CA ALA A 38 -14.99 9.78 -1.73
C ALA A 38 -14.62 8.34 -2.11
N PRO A 39 -13.82 8.13 -3.17
CA PRO A 39 -13.33 6.80 -3.49
C PRO A 39 -12.62 6.23 -2.26
N ALA A 40 -12.81 4.94 -2.01
CA ALA A 40 -12.10 4.24 -0.95
C ALA A 40 -10.62 4.59 -1.09
N ARG A 41 -10.12 5.34 -0.11
CA ARG A 41 -8.72 5.75 -0.10
C ARG A 41 -7.96 4.44 0.05
N GLU A 42 -7.25 4.07 -1.00
CA GLU A 42 -6.37 2.91 -1.04
C GLU A 42 -5.62 2.80 0.28
N GLY A 43 -5.60 1.59 0.84
CA GLY A 43 -4.93 1.35 2.12
C GLY A 43 -3.50 1.87 2.05
N ALA A 44 -2.99 2.49 3.13
CA ALA A 44 -1.62 2.99 3.13
C ALA A 44 -0.59 1.88 2.80
N GLU A 45 -0.96 0.63 3.06
CA GLU A 45 -0.24 -0.59 2.71
C GLU A 45 -0.33 -0.94 1.22
N GLU A 46 -1.54 -1.00 0.65
CA GLU A 46 -1.76 -1.22 -0.80
C GLU A 46 -1.00 -0.20 -1.66
N ALA A 47 -1.00 1.07 -1.25
CA ALA A 47 -0.25 2.11 -1.95
C ALA A 47 1.27 1.87 -1.92
N VAL A 48 1.80 1.30 -0.82
CA VAL A 48 3.21 0.93 -0.70
C VAL A 48 3.52 -0.30 -1.56
N GLU A 49 2.64 -1.31 -1.55
CA GLU A 49 2.76 -2.49 -2.41
C GLU A 49 2.80 -2.09 -3.88
N ARG A 50 1.89 -1.20 -4.29
CA ARG A 50 1.81 -0.74 -5.68
C ARG A 50 3.04 0.06 -6.08
N LYS A 51 3.53 0.90 -5.17
CA LYS A 51 4.78 1.65 -5.34
C LYS A 51 5.99 0.71 -5.48
N ALA A 52 5.98 -0.43 -4.81
CA ALA A 52 7.03 -1.42 -4.92
C ALA A 52 6.93 -2.31 -6.16
N GLY A 53 5.83 -2.25 -6.92
CA GLY A 53 5.56 -3.21 -7.99
C GLY A 53 5.22 -4.60 -7.45
N MET A 54 4.60 -4.68 -6.27
CA MET A 54 4.26 -5.93 -5.57
C MET A 54 2.75 -6.10 -5.37
N HIS A 55 1.93 -5.16 -5.85
CA HIS A 55 0.48 -5.23 -5.67
C HIS A 55 -0.14 -6.24 -6.62
N HIS A 56 -1.11 -7.02 -6.15
CA HIS A 56 -1.74 -8.11 -6.92
C HIS A 56 -2.24 -7.69 -8.31
N ASP A 57 -2.90 -6.53 -8.44
CA ASP A 57 -3.35 -5.98 -9.73
C ASP A 57 -2.25 -5.72 -10.77
N GLN A 58 -0.98 -5.68 -10.36
CA GLN A 58 0.16 -5.47 -11.25
C GLN A 58 0.71 -6.78 -11.83
N HIS A 59 0.17 -7.91 -11.39
CA HIS A 59 0.61 -9.26 -11.69
C HIS A 59 -0.57 -10.10 -12.18
N HIS A 60 -0.31 -11.38 -12.45
CA HIS A 60 -1.30 -12.33 -12.95
C HIS A 60 -2.49 -12.52 -11.99
N PRO A 61 -3.72 -12.13 -12.35
CA PRO A 61 -4.87 -12.15 -11.43
C PRO A 61 -5.27 -13.56 -10.96
N GLU A 62 -4.87 -14.59 -11.70
CA GLU A 62 -5.06 -15.99 -11.37
C GLU A 62 -4.11 -16.53 -10.27
N MET A 63 -3.08 -15.77 -9.89
CA MET A 63 -2.12 -16.19 -8.87
C MET A 63 -2.58 -15.83 -7.45
N ARG A 64 -2.11 -16.63 -6.49
CA ARG A 64 -2.22 -16.30 -5.06
C ARG A 64 -1.12 -15.29 -4.74
N PHE A 65 -1.48 -14.24 -4.01
CA PHE A 65 -0.55 -13.18 -3.63
C PHE A 65 -0.18 -13.27 -2.15
N TYR A 66 1.07 -12.94 -1.86
CA TYR A 66 1.56 -12.86 -0.49
C TYR A 66 1.18 -11.53 0.14
N VAL A 67 0.60 -11.58 1.33
CA VAL A 67 0.30 -10.38 2.12
C VAL A 67 1.55 -10.00 2.93
N PRO A 68 2.01 -8.75 2.86
CA PRO A 68 3.13 -8.30 3.68
C PRO A 68 2.75 -8.27 5.17
N THR A 69 3.70 -8.62 6.04
CA THR A 69 3.58 -8.39 7.49
C THR A 69 3.96 -6.96 7.87
N TYR A 70 4.57 -6.23 6.94
CA TYR A 70 4.96 -4.83 7.10
C TYR A 70 5.04 -4.16 5.73
N ALA A 71 4.41 -2.99 5.62
CA ALA A 71 4.53 -2.12 4.45
C ALA A 71 4.75 -0.67 4.87
N LYS A 72 5.84 -0.05 4.40
CA LYS A 72 6.08 1.39 4.60
C LYS A 72 6.90 2.02 3.50
N THR A 73 6.59 3.28 3.18
CA THR A 73 7.49 4.14 2.40
C THR A 73 8.52 4.81 3.32
N GLY A 74 9.80 4.60 3.04
CA GLY A 74 10.94 5.26 3.69
C GLY A 74 11.04 6.75 3.35
N LYS A 75 11.84 7.48 4.14
CA LYS A 75 12.05 8.93 3.95
C LYS A 75 12.76 9.27 2.64
N ASP A 76 13.54 8.33 2.13
CA ASP A 76 14.21 8.34 0.83
C ASP A 76 13.26 8.03 -0.35
N GLY A 77 11.97 7.82 -0.07
CA GLY A 77 10.97 7.47 -1.05
C GLY A 77 10.97 6.00 -1.45
N ALA A 78 11.85 5.16 -0.90
CA ALA A 78 11.84 3.73 -1.18
C ALA A 78 10.64 3.06 -0.50
N ALA A 79 9.96 2.14 -1.18
CA ALA A 79 8.98 1.26 -0.54
C ALA A 79 9.72 0.08 0.11
N VAL A 80 9.37 -0.23 1.36
CA VAL A 80 9.92 -1.35 2.12
C VAL A 80 8.77 -2.25 2.54
N LEU A 81 8.83 -3.50 2.10
CA LEU A 81 7.87 -4.56 2.39
C LEU A 81 8.59 -5.72 3.09
N ARG A 82 7.90 -6.40 4.01
CA ARG A 82 8.40 -7.63 4.62
C ARG A 82 7.34 -8.71 4.53
N TYR A 83 7.79 -9.93 4.27
CA TYR A 83 6.95 -11.10 4.10
C TYR A 83 7.50 -12.26 4.93
N GLU A 84 6.59 -13.12 5.35
CA GLU A 84 6.90 -14.42 5.91
C GLU A 84 6.41 -15.46 4.91
N VAL A 85 7.30 -16.39 4.54
CA VAL A 85 6.96 -17.52 3.68
C VAL A 85 7.18 -18.80 4.44
N GLY A 86 6.25 -19.75 4.24
CA GLY A 86 6.29 -21.04 4.92
C GLY A 86 7.26 -22.03 4.27
N ASP A 87 7.06 -23.28 4.63
CA ASP A 87 7.80 -24.46 4.16
C ASP A 87 6.92 -25.42 3.35
N SER A 88 5.93 -24.89 2.61
CA SER A 88 5.00 -25.72 1.83
C SER A 88 5.10 -25.45 0.34
N ILE A 89 4.56 -26.37 -0.48
CA ILE A 89 4.53 -26.19 -1.94
C ILE A 89 3.79 -24.91 -2.37
N ASP A 90 2.76 -24.55 -1.60
CA ASP A 90 1.90 -23.39 -1.84
C ASP A 90 2.40 -22.12 -1.12
N SER A 91 3.45 -22.24 -0.31
CA SER A 91 4.07 -21.11 0.38
C SER A 91 5.55 -21.40 0.59
N SER A 92 6.36 -21.01 -0.39
CA SER A 92 7.83 -21.16 -0.38
C SER A 92 8.50 -19.96 -1.04
N VAL A 93 9.82 -19.80 -0.86
CA VAL A 93 10.59 -18.75 -1.56
C VAL A 93 10.47 -18.88 -3.09
N ALA A 94 10.48 -20.11 -3.61
CA ALA A 94 10.37 -20.32 -5.06
C ALA A 94 8.99 -19.90 -5.59
N ASP A 95 7.93 -20.21 -4.83
CA ASP A 95 6.57 -19.75 -5.15
C ASP A 95 6.47 -18.22 -5.10
N PHE A 96 7.01 -17.59 -4.05
CA PHE A 96 7.07 -16.13 -3.91
C PHE A 96 7.75 -15.46 -5.12
N LEU A 97 8.91 -15.95 -5.52
CA LEU A 97 9.65 -15.37 -6.65
C LEU A 97 8.88 -15.55 -7.96
N ARG A 98 8.21 -16.69 -8.15
CA ARG A 98 7.36 -16.95 -9.32
C ARG A 98 6.14 -16.02 -9.33
N THR A 99 5.48 -15.82 -8.20
CA THR A 99 4.28 -14.98 -8.07
C THR A 99 4.52 -13.52 -8.47
N TYR A 100 5.75 -13.02 -8.29
CA TYR A 100 6.12 -11.63 -8.59
C TYR A 100 7.07 -11.49 -9.79
N ASP A 101 7.13 -12.51 -10.64
CA ASP A 101 7.93 -12.60 -11.86
C ASP A 101 9.41 -12.24 -11.66
N VAL A 102 9.95 -12.65 -10.51
CA VAL A 102 11.35 -12.42 -10.17
C VAL A 102 12.18 -13.52 -10.85
N THR A 103 12.89 -13.18 -11.92
CA THR A 103 13.68 -14.13 -12.72
C THR A 103 14.98 -14.59 -12.02
N ALA A 104 15.13 -14.35 -10.72
CA ALA A 104 16.31 -14.74 -9.98
C ALA A 104 16.16 -16.18 -9.49
N GLU A 105 17.14 -17.03 -9.77
CA GLU A 105 17.19 -18.36 -9.18
C GLU A 105 17.60 -18.25 -7.70
N PRO A 106 16.78 -18.76 -6.76
CA PRO A 106 17.12 -18.72 -5.35
C PRO A 106 18.32 -19.64 -5.08
N LYS A 107 19.46 -19.06 -4.74
CA LYS A 107 20.58 -19.80 -4.19
C LYS A 107 20.29 -20.11 -2.73
N ARG A 108 20.48 -21.37 -2.34
CA ARG A 108 20.23 -21.87 -0.98
C ARG A 108 21.54 -21.84 -0.18
N THR A 109 22.08 -20.66 0.13
CA THR A 109 23.36 -20.56 0.85
C THR A 109 23.16 -20.27 2.34
N GLY A 110 22.92 -21.32 3.13
CA GLY A 110 23.00 -21.25 4.59
C GLY A 110 22.07 -20.23 5.27
N PRO A 111 22.27 -19.95 6.57
CA PRO A 111 21.45 -18.99 7.34
C PRO A 111 21.76 -17.53 7.01
N SER A 112 22.81 -17.25 6.24
CA SER A 112 23.14 -15.91 5.76
C SER A 112 22.28 -15.59 4.55
N GLY A 113 21.33 -14.67 4.72
CA GLY A 113 20.36 -14.37 3.67
C GLY A 113 20.97 -13.96 2.33
N GLU A 114 20.26 -14.30 1.27
CA GLU A 114 20.64 -14.02 -0.12
C GLU A 114 19.97 -12.74 -0.61
N THR A 115 20.66 -12.01 -1.49
CA THR A 115 20.12 -10.76 -2.05
C THR A 115 19.95 -10.86 -3.55
N TYR A 116 18.74 -10.62 -4.02
CA TYR A 116 18.37 -10.57 -5.43
C TYR A 116 17.99 -9.16 -5.82
N THR A 117 18.35 -8.75 -7.02
CA THR A 117 17.92 -7.47 -7.57
C THR A 117 17.20 -7.74 -8.87
N ASP A 118 16.07 -7.07 -9.05
CA ASP A 118 15.39 -7.03 -10.34
C ASP A 118 14.89 -5.62 -10.65
N ARG A 119 14.11 -5.53 -11.73
CA ARG A 119 13.43 -4.32 -12.15
C ARG A 119 12.00 -4.64 -12.52
N PHE A 120 11.07 -3.82 -12.04
CA PHE A 120 9.66 -3.85 -12.42
C PHE A 120 9.22 -2.45 -12.84
N GLY A 121 8.88 -2.27 -14.11
CA GLY A 121 8.60 -0.93 -14.67
C GLY A 121 9.79 0.03 -14.47
N ASP A 122 9.56 1.13 -13.75
CA ASP A 122 10.58 2.14 -13.38
C ASP A 122 11.09 1.99 -11.95
N VAL A 123 10.91 0.82 -11.35
CA VAL A 123 11.31 0.55 -9.98
C VAL A 123 12.39 -0.54 -9.95
N ARG A 124 13.48 -0.28 -9.23
CA ARG A 124 14.49 -1.30 -8.91
C ARG A 124 14.12 -1.94 -7.59
N ARG A 125 13.87 -3.25 -7.57
CA ARG A 125 13.54 -3.98 -6.34
C ARG A 125 14.77 -4.78 -5.90
N VAL A 126 15.02 -4.76 -4.59
CA VAL A 126 16.06 -5.56 -3.94
C VAL A 126 15.36 -6.47 -2.93
N PHE A 127 15.46 -7.77 -3.15
CA PHE A 127 14.91 -8.81 -2.29
C PHE A 127 16.03 -9.35 -1.42
N THR A 128 15.83 -9.37 -0.11
CA THR A 128 16.71 -10.03 0.84
C THR A 128 15.94 -11.18 1.46
N VAL A 129 16.38 -12.41 1.18
CA VAL A 129 15.75 -13.64 1.64
C VAL A 129 16.60 -14.22 2.77
N ALA A 130 16.06 -14.27 3.99
CA ALA A 130 16.71 -14.88 5.13
C ALA A 130 15.96 -16.15 5.53
N TYR A 131 16.63 -17.31 5.48
CA TYR A 131 16.07 -18.58 5.90
C TYR A 131 16.25 -18.77 7.41
N ASP A 132 15.21 -19.27 8.09
CA ASP A 132 15.25 -19.51 9.54
C ASP A 132 16.19 -20.64 9.92
N ARG A 133 16.44 -21.56 8.99
CA ARG A 133 17.38 -22.67 9.13
C ARG A 133 18.21 -22.81 7.88
N SER A 134 19.41 -23.39 8.03
CA SER A 134 20.21 -23.76 6.89
C SER A 134 19.41 -24.74 6.01
N PRO A 135 19.26 -24.46 4.71
CA PRO A 135 18.49 -25.32 3.83
C PRO A 135 19.14 -26.71 3.74
N ASP A 136 18.37 -27.75 4.02
CA ASP A 136 18.79 -29.13 3.76
C ASP A 136 18.63 -29.41 2.26
N PRO A 137 19.69 -29.86 1.55
CA PRO A 137 19.60 -30.20 0.13
C PRO A 137 18.61 -31.34 -0.19
N LEU A 138 18.18 -32.12 0.81
CA LEU A 138 17.17 -33.16 0.66
C LEU A 138 15.74 -32.66 0.90
N ASP A 139 15.58 -31.43 1.38
CA ASP A 139 14.26 -30.87 1.66
C ASP A 139 13.61 -30.31 0.39
N THR A 140 12.52 -30.97 0.01
CA THR A 140 11.73 -30.65 -1.19
C THR A 140 10.88 -29.41 -0.95
N TYR A 141 10.46 -29.18 0.29
CA TYR A 141 9.60 -28.07 0.70
C TYR A 141 10.41 -27.24 1.69
N GLY A 142 11.20 -26.29 1.16
CA GLY A 142 12.32 -25.67 1.87
C GLY A 142 11.96 -24.97 3.18
N SER A 143 12.97 -24.52 3.93
CA SER A 143 12.75 -23.89 5.25
C SER A 143 11.97 -22.58 5.19
N PRO A 144 11.21 -22.24 6.26
CA PRO A 144 10.57 -20.93 6.39
C PRO A 144 11.58 -19.79 6.22
N ALA A 145 11.12 -18.69 5.65
CA ALA A 145 11.98 -17.56 5.36
C ALA A 145 11.28 -16.22 5.54
N HIS A 146 12.09 -15.23 5.89
CA HIS A 146 11.72 -13.83 5.91
C HIS A 146 12.25 -13.15 4.65
N ILE A 147 11.35 -12.53 3.87
CA ILE A 147 11.71 -11.81 2.66
C ILE A 147 11.49 -10.32 2.89
N THR A 148 12.55 -9.53 2.74
CA THR A 148 12.45 -8.07 2.72
C THR A 148 12.59 -7.56 1.30
N VAL A 149 11.64 -6.75 0.85
CA VAL A 149 11.69 -6.09 -0.47
C VAL A 149 11.92 -4.60 -0.25
N ARG A 150 13.00 -4.07 -0.81
CA ARG A 150 13.25 -2.63 -0.89
C ARG A 150 13.20 -2.18 -2.33
N ALA A 151 12.19 -1.39 -2.65
CA ALA A 151 11.90 -0.93 -3.99
C ALA A 151 12.20 0.56 -4.11
N THR A 152 13.13 0.93 -4.98
CA THR A 152 13.58 2.31 -5.17
C THR A 152 13.18 2.79 -6.57
N PRO A 153 12.53 3.96 -6.70
CA PRO A 153 12.25 4.53 -8.01
C PRO A 153 13.56 4.83 -8.73
N LEU A 154 13.67 4.34 -9.97
CA LEU A 154 14.76 4.73 -10.86
C LEU A 154 14.44 6.15 -11.31
N HIS A 155 15.22 7.14 -10.86
CA HIS A 155 15.07 8.51 -11.33
C HIS A 155 15.18 8.50 -12.85
N THR A 156 14.07 8.72 -13.55
CA THR A 156 14.09 8.94 -14.99
C THR A 156 14.84 10.25 -15.19
N ALA A 157 16.05 10.18 -15.73
CA ALA A 157 16.87 11.32 -16.13
C ALA A 157 16.22 12.08 -17.32
N LYS A 158 14.98 12.55 -17.15
CA LYS A 158 14.17 13.25 -18.15
C LYS A 158 13.45 14.46 -17.54
N THR A 159 14.17 15.28 -16.77
CA THR A 159 13.65 16.62 -16.40
C THR A 159 14.68 17.75 -16.52
N ASP A 160 15.99 17.47 -16.62
CA ASP A 160 17.00 18.55 -16.70
C ASP A 160 17.25 19.10 -18.11
N GLN A 161 16.79 18.43 -19.18
CA GLN A 161 16.99 18.95 -20.55
C GLN A 161 15.91 19.92 -21.05
N GLN A 162 14.74 20.01 -20.40
CA GLN A 162 13.69 20.94 -20.86
C GLN A 162 13.88 22.38 -20.39
N ILE A 163 14.71 22.63 -19.36
CA ILE A 163 14.99 23.99 -18.88
C ILE A 163 16.11 24.66 -19.71
N SER A 164 16.99 23.88 -20.35
CA SER A 164 18.08 24.44 -21.19
C SER A 164 17.62 24.90 -22.57
N LEU A 165 16.53 24.34 -23.11
CA LEU A 165 16.02 24.69 -24.45
C LEU A 165 15.03 25.86 -24.47
N ARG A 166 14.64 26.41 -23.30
CA ARG A 166 13.78 27.61 -23.21
C ARG A 166 14.54 28.93 -23.06
N ASN A 167 15.85 28.87 -22.84
CA ASN A 167 16.73 30.03 -22.65
C ASN A 167 17.75 30.21 -23.80
N ARG A 168 17.45 29.72 -25.00
CA ARG A 168 18.17 30.09 -26.23
C ARG A 168 17.24 30.79 -27.19
#